data_AF-A0A964K4D6-F1
#
_entry.id   AF-A0A964K4D6-F1
#
_cell.length_a   1.000
_cell.length_b   1.000
_cell.length_c   1.000
_cell.angle_alpha   90.00
_cell.angle_beta   90.00
_cell.angle_gamma   90.00
#
_symmetry.space_group_name_H-M   'P 1'
#
loop_
_entity.id
_entity.type
_entity.pdbx_description
1 polymer ?
#
loop_
_entity_poly.entity_id
_entity_poly.type
_entity_poly.pdbx_seq_one_letter_code
_entity_poly.pdbx_strand_id
1 'polypeptide(L)'
;MVDNPDDTKMPLMDHLVELRNRLGWSAAAFLAAFIVCYFFAQSIFEFLVQPLANILIQQPGNRRMIFTALHEAFFTYLKVAFFAAAFVSFPVVSTQLWMFVAPGLYKYEKKAFLPFLIATPILFFMGGALVYYFIFPLAWQFFLSFELPGGGDHLPIQLEAKVNEYLSLVMHLIFAFGISFELPVLLTLMARVGMVTSADLAAKRRYAIVLVFIAAAVLTPPDVISQVGLAIPMLLLYEISIWSARLVERQRARREAEDEAAEAAATAKPPARLDARSSG
;
A
#
# COMPACT_ATOMS: atom_id res chain seq x y z
N MET A 1 17.00 41.60 -20.54
CA MET A 1 16.08 40.65 -19.88
C MET A 1 16.97 39.54 -19.34
N VAL A 2 17.36 39.63 -18.07
CA VAL A 2 18.21 38.62 -17.43
C VAL A 2 17.28 37.49 -17.02
N ASP A 3 17.46 36.31 -17.60
CA ASP A 3 16.78 35.09 -17.17
C ASP A 3 17.13 34.84 -15.70
N ASN A 4 16.11 34.89 -14.85
CA ASN A 4 16.23 34.53 -13.45
C ASN A 4 16.01 33.01 -13.34
N PRO A 5 16.99 32.21 -12.90
CA PRO A 5 16.87 30.75 -12.79
C PRO A 5 15.97 30.25 -11.64
N ASP A 6 15.13 31.11 -11.04
CA ASP A 6 14.23 30.72 -9.94
C ASP A 6 12.85 30.19 -10.39
N ASP A 7 12.56 30.12 -11.69
CA ASP A 7 11.23 29.76 -12.21
C ASP A 7 10.89 28.24 -12.14
N THR A 8 11.63 27.46 -11.34
CA THR A 8 11.46 25.98 -11.27
C THR A 8 11.05 25.45 -9.90
N LYS A 9 10.89 26.30 -8.87
CA LYS A 9 10.42 25.87 -7.54
C LYS A 9 9.13 26.61 -7.20
N MET A 10 8.00 25.89 -7.13
CA MET A 10 6.76 26.47 -6.59
C MET A 10 7.09 27.13 -5.23
N PRO A 11 6.67 28.38 -5.00
CA PRO A 11 6.76 29.02 -3.69
C PRO A 11 6.24 28.09 -2.61
N LEU A 12 6.92 28.01 -1.46
CA LEU A 12 6.50 27.16 -0.33
C LEU A 12 5.04 27.41 0.07
N MET A 13 4.57 28.65 -0.08
CA MET A 13 3.18 29.04 0.14
C MET A 13 2.21 28.34 -0.82
N ASP A 14 2.58 28.20 -2.09
CA ASP A 14 1.75 27.53 -3.10
C ASP A 14 1.67 26.03 -2.84
N HIS A 15 2.77 25.41 -2.39
CA HIS A 15 2.78 24.00 -2.00
C HIS A 15 1.90 23.72 -0.78
N LEU A 16 1.86 24.62 0.21
CA LEU A 16 0.98 24.50 1.38
C LEU A 16 -0.50 24.70 1.02
N VAL A 17 -0.82 25.64 0.14
CA VAL A 17 -2.19 25.86 -0.35
C VAL A 17 -2.67 24.64 -1.12
N GLU A 18 -1.80 24.05 -1.93
CA GLU A 18 -2.06 22.82 -2.65
C GLU A 18 -2.34 21.64 -1.70
N LEU A 19 -1.51 21.45 -0.66
CA LEU A 19 -1.74 20.45 0.37
C LEU A 19 -3.10 20.61 1.05
N ARG A 20 -3.45 21.83 1.46
CA ARG A 20 -4.73 22.12 2.13
C ARG A 20 -5.92 21.75 1.25
N ASN A 21 -5.90 22.16 -0.01
CA ASN A 21 -7.00 21.89 -0.93
C ASN A 21 -7.17 20.39 -1.17
N ARG A 22 -6.05 19.67 -1.38
CA ARG A 22 -6.04 18.21 -1.57
C ARG A 22 -6.52 17.46 -0.34
N LEU A 23 -6.07 17.87 0.85
CA LEU A 23 -6.52 17.31 2.11
C LEU A 23 -8.03 17.54 2.31
N GLY A 24 -8.54 18.71 1.93
CA GLY A 24 -9.98 18.99 1.94
C GLY A 24 -10.78 18.03 1.07
N TRP A 25 -10.34 17.77 -0.18
CA TRP A 25 -11.00 16.81 -1.07
C TRP A 25 -10.90 15.37 -0.54
N SER A 26 -9.75 14.96 -0.01
CA SER A 26 -9.57 13.65 0.63
C SER A 26 -10.48 13.49 1.85
N ALA A 27 -10.58 14.51 2.69
CA ALA A 27 -11.46 14.50 3.87
C ALA A 27 -12.94 14.47 3.47
N ALA A 28 -13.35 15.21 2.45
CA ALA A 28 -14.71 15.18 1.94
C ALA A 28 -15.08 13.81 1.35
N ALA A 29 -14.18 13.21 0.57
CA ALA A 29 -14.36 11.86 0.02
C ALA A 29 -14.44 10.81 1.13
N PHE A 30 -13.57 10.89 2.13
CA PHE A 30 -13.61 10.03 3.31
C PHE A 30 -14.92 10.19 4.08
N LEU A 31 -15.37 11.42 4.34
CA LEU A 31 -16.60 11.69 5.09
C LEU A 31 -17.84 11.18 4.34
N ALA A 32 -17.89 11.37 3.03
CA ALA A 32 -18.96 10.82 2.19
C ALA A 32 -18.97 9.28 2.23
N ALA A 33 -17.79 8.65 2.10
CA ALA A 33 -17.64 7.20 2.22
C ALA A 33 -18.05 6.71 3.61
N PHE A 34 -17.74 7.46 4.67
CA PHE A 34 -18.08 7.13 6.05
C PHE A 34 -19.58 7.11 6.29
N ILE A 35 -20.30 8.12 5.82
CA ILE A 35 -21.76 8.17 5.92
C ILE A 35 -22.37 6.95 5.23
N VAL A 36 -21.91 6.61 4.02
CA VAL A 36 -22.39 5.43 3.29
C VAL A 36 -22.04 4.14 4.03
N CYS A 37 -20.78 3.95 4.44
CA CYS A 37 -20.33 2.74 5.12
C CYS A 37 -21.00 2.55 6.49
N TYR A 38 -21.42 3.62 7.16
CA TYR A 38 -22.16 3.51 8.41
C TYR A 38 -23.51 2.79 8.24
N PHE A 39 -24.24 3.04 7.15
CA PHE A 39 -25.48 2.31 6.85
C PHE A 39 -25.25 0.82 6.58
N PHE A 40 -24.07 0.45 6.07
CA PHE A 40 -23.68 -0.94 5.79
C PHE A 40 -22.78 -1.55 6.88
N ALA A 41 -22.61 -0.88 8.02
CA ALA A 41 -21.65 -1.31 9.04
C ALA A 41 -21.91 -2.72 9.56
N GLN A 42 -23.18 -3.13 9.63
CA GLN A 42 -23.55 -4.49 10.03
C GLN A 42 -23.08 -5.54 9.00
N SER A 43 -23.34 -5.32 7.71
CA SER A 43 -22.92 -6.26 6.66
C SER A 43 -21.39 -6.36 6.59
N ILE A 44 -20.70 -5.24 6.79
CA ILE A 44 -19.23 -5.21 6.81
C ILE A 44 -18.70 -5.94 8.05
N PHE A 45 -19.33 -5.73 9.22
CA PHE A 45 -19.01 -6.46 10.44
C PHE A 45 -19.12 -7.97 10.23
N GLU A 46 -20.23 -8.43 9.66
CA GLU A 46 -20.48 -9.85 9.38
C GLU A 46 -19.43 -10.42 8.42
N PHE A 47 -19.07 -9.66 7.37
CA PHE A 47 -17.98 -10.01 6.47
C PHE A 47 -16.64 -10.16 7.21
N LEU A 48 -16.25 -9.18 8.02
CA LEU A 48 -14.97 -9.23 8.75
C LEU A 48 -14.89 -10.40 9.75
N VAL A 49 -16.03 -10.82 10.31
CA VAL A 49 -16.15 -11.93 11.27
C VAL A 49 -16.16 -13.31 10.58
N GLN A 50 -16.56 -13.37 9.32
CA GLN A 50 -16.79 -14.60 8.59
C GLN A 50 -15.62 -15.61 8.63
N PRO A 51 -14.33 -15.22 8.52
CA PRO A 51 -13.22 -16.16 8.57
C PRO A 51 -13.12 -16.90 9.90
N LEU A 52 -13.36 -16.20 11.01
CA LEU A 52 -13.41 -16.81 12.34
C LEU A 52 -14.64 -17.70 12.49
N ALA A 53 -15.81 -17.20 12.05
CA ALA A 53 -17.07 -17.94 12.13
C ALA A 53 -17.00 -19.27 11.40
N ASN A 54 -16.41 -19.31 10.20
CA ASN A 54 -16.26 -20.52 9.40
C ASN A 54 -15.46 -21.61 10.13
N ILE A 55 -14.47 -21.24 10.96
CA ILE A 55 -13.66 -22.20 11.72
C ILE A 55 -14.41 -22.62 12.99
N LEU A 56 -15.06 -21.68 13.69
CA LEU A 56 -15.74 -21.95 14.95
C LEU A 56 -17.01 -22.81 14.77
N ILE A 57 -17.78 -22.62 13.70
CA ILE A 57 -19.01 -23.39 13.41
C ILE A 57 -18.69 -24.88 13.17
N GLN A 58 -17.48 -25.18 12.67
CA GLN A 58 -17.04 -26.55 12.46
C GLN A 58 -16.63 -27.26 13.76
N GLN A 59 -16.46 -26.53 14.86
CA GLN A 59 -16.06 -27.10 16.13
C GLN A 59 -17.26 -27.41 17.04
N PRO A 60 -17.21 -28.51 17.81
CA PRO A 60 -18.24 -28.81 18.80
C PRO A 60 -18.27 -27.74 19.90
N GLY A 61 -19.46 -27.25 20.23
CA GLY A 61 -19.68 -26.24 21.27
C GLY A 61 -20.32 -24.98 20.71
N ASN A 62 -21.21 -24.35 21.47
CA ASN A 62 -21.94 -23.15 21.05
C ASN A 62 -21.02 -21.91 21.17
N ARG A 63 -19.99 -21.85 20.31
CA ARG A 63 -18.97 -20.80 20.26
C ARG A 63 -19.63 -19.46 19.93
N ARG A 64 -19.31 -18.42 20.69
CA ARG A 64 -19.87 -17.08 20.52
C ARG A 64 -18.79 -16.01 20.68
N MET A 65 -19.08 -14.82 20.17
CA MET A 65 -18.34 -13.62 20.53
C MET A 65 -19.13 -12.81 21.54
N ILE A 66 -18.43 -12.17 22.45
CA ILE A 66 -19.03 -11.41 23.54
C ILE A 66 -18.63 -9.94 23.48
N PHE A 67 -19.56 -9.09 23.93
CA PHE A 67 -19.26 -7.73 24.35
C PHE A 67 -19.04 -7.73 25.86
N THR A 68 -18.04 -6.97 26.31
CA THR A 68 -17.72 -6.85 27.74
C THR A 68 -18.26 -5.56 28.36
N ALA A 69 -18.57 -4.56 27.54
CA ALA A 69 -19.15 -3.29 27.99
C ALA A 69 -20.39 -2.92 27.16
N LEU A 70 -21.34 -2.25 27.79
CA LEU A 70 -22.62 -1.86 27.16
C LEU A 70 -22.43 -0.96 25.93
N HIS A 71 -21.45 -0.05 25.97
CA HIS A 71 -21.17 0.87 24.86
C HIS A 71 -20.36 0.23 23.72
N GLU A 72 -19.81 -0.97 23.93
CA GLU A 72 -18.88 -1.62 23.02
C GLU A 72 -19.51 -1.89 21.64
N ALA A 73 -20.78 -2.28 21.61
CA ALA A 73 -21.51 -2.53 20.36
C ALA A 73 -21.62 -1.27 19.49
N PHE A 74 -21.96 -0.12 20.09
CA PHE A 74 -22.05 1.15 19.37
C PHE A 74 -20.70 1.57 18.77
N PHE A 75 -19.64 1.56 19.59
CA PHE A 75 -18.29 1.92 19.12
C PHE A 75 -17.74 0.92 18.11
N THR A 76 -18.15 -0.34 18.18
CA THR A 76 -17.78 -1.36 17.21
C THR A 76 -18.28 -1.00 15.81
N TYR A 77 -19.57 -0.70 15.65
CA TYR A 77 -20.11 -0.31 14.35
C TYR A 77 -19.50 1.00 13.83
N LEU A 78 -19.24 1.96 14.73
CA LEU A 78 -18.57 3.19 14.36
C LEU A 78 -17.14 2.94 13.83
N LYS A 79 -16.37 2.08 14.50
CA LYS A 79 -15.02 1.68 14.07
C LYS A 79 -15.05 0.94 12.73
N VAL A 80 -15.98 0.01 12.55
CA VAL A 80 -16.14 -0.74 11.29
C VAL A 80 -16.48 0.20 10.14
N ALA A 81 -17.41 1.14 10.35
CA ALA A 81 -17.75 2.15 9.36
C ALA A 81 -16.55 3.04 9.01
N PHE A 82 -15.78 3.46 10.01
CA PHE A 82 -14.58 4.28 9.83
C PHE A 82 -13.50 3.54 9.03
N PHE A 83 -13.23 2.29 9.40
CA PHE A 83 -12.29 1.42 8.68
C PHE A 83 -12.72 1.21 7.23
N ALA A 84 -13.98 0.85 7.00
CA ALA A 84 -14.49 0.64 5.65
C ALA A 84 -14.46 1.92 4.81
N ALA A 85 -14.78 3.06 5.41
CA ALA A 85 -14.65 4.35 4.75
C ALA A 85 -13.20 4.64 4.35
N ALA A 86 -12.24 4.38 5.24
CA ALA A 86 -10.82 4.55 4.94
C ALA A 86 -10.39 3.66 3.77
N PHE A 87 -10.88 2.42 3.76
CA PHE A 87 -10.55 1.42 2.76
C PHE A 87 -11.17 1.76 1.38
N VAL A 88 -12.45 2.16 1.35
CA VAL A 88 -13.19 2.52 0.12
C VAL A 88 -12.75 3.87 -0.44
N SER A 89 -12.45 4.85 0.41
CA SER A 89 -11.98 6.18 -0.03
C SER A 89 -10.50 6.20 -0.41
N PHE A 90 -9.76 5.13 -0.12
CA PHE A 90 -8.33 5.01 -0.41
C PHE A 90 -7.93 5.38 -1.85
N PRO A 91 -8.65 4.99 -2.93
CA PRO A 91 -8.29 5.37 -4.30
C PRO A 91 -8.26 6.90 -4.50
N VAL A 92 -9.21 7.62 -3.89
CA VAL A 92 -9.27 9.07 -3.95
C VAL A 92 -8.14 9.67 -3.10
N VAL A 93 -8.00 9.22 -1.85
CA VAL A 93 -6.98 9.74 -0.92
C VAL A 93 -5.57 9.54 -1.45
N SER A 94 -5.25 8.33 -1.92
CA SER A 94 -3.95 7.99 -2.49
C SER A 94 -3.68 8.77 -3.78
N THR A 95 -4.68 8.98 -4.63
CA THR A 95 -4.53 9.83 -5.83
C THR A 95 -4.16 11.26 -5.46
N GLN A 96 -4.84 11.85 -4.48
CA GLN A 96 -4.53 13.20 -4.00
C GLN A 96 -3.15 13.28 -3.36
N LEU A 97 -2.72 12.25 -2.63
CA LEU A 97 -1.40 12.13 -2.02
C LEU A 97 -0.30 12.06 -3.08
N TRP A 98 -0.44 11.17 -4.07
CA TRP A 98 0.58 10.97 -5.11
C TRP A 98 0.78 12.21 -5.97
N MET A 99 -0.31 12.85 -6.36
CA MET A 99 -0.26 14.10 -7.11
C MET A 99 0.39 15.25 -6.29
N PHE A 100 0.45 15.16 -4.95
CA PHE A 100 1.14 16.12 -4.07
C PHE A 100 2.63 15.80 -3.91
N VAL A 101 2.98 14.52 -3.79
CA VAL A 101 4.36 14.06 -3.62
C VAL A 101 5.19 14.29 -4.89
N ALA A 102 4.60 14.07 -6.08
CA ALA A 102 5.32 14.19 -7.35
C ALA A 102 4.60 15.14 -8.33
N PRO A 103 4.49 16.45 -8.00
CA PRO A 103 3.74 17.41 -8.81
C PRO A 103 4.39 17.63 -10.19
N GLY A 104 5.73 17.59 -10.26
CA GLY A 104 6.49 17.72 -11.50
C GLY A 104 6.25 16.57 -12.47
N LEU A 105 6.22 15.32 -11.97
CA LEU A 105 5.94 14.15 -12.78
C LEU A 105 4.49 14.14 -13.29
N TYR A 106 3.55 14.62 -12.48
CA TYR A 106 2.15 14.76 -12.91
C TYR A 106 1.96 15.88 -13.95
N LYS A 107 2.70 17.00 -13.87
CA LYS A 107 2.52 18.12 -14.81
C LYS A 107 3.13 17.83 -16.19
N TYR A 108 4.31 17.22 -16.25
CA TYR A 108 5.06 17.04 -17.49
C TYR A 108 5.06 15.59 -18.02
N GLU A 109 4.79 14.59 -17.18
CA GLU A 109 4.91 13.15 -17.49
C GLU A 109 3.63 12.34 -17.14
N LYS A 110 2.45 12.89 -17.43
CA LYS A 110 1.14 12.25 -17.10
C LYS A 110 1.02 10.78 -17.50
N LYS A 111 1.44 10.42 -18.71
CA LYS A 111 1.34 9.04 -19.24
C LYS A 111 2.22 8.05 -18.47
N ALA A 112 3.34 8.52 -17.95
CA ALA A 112 4.26 7.72 -17.16
C ALA A 112 3.79 7.52 -15.72
N PHE A 113 3.02 8.48 -15.19
CA PHE A 113 2.50 8.44 -13.83
C PHE A 113 1.17 7.66 -13.69
N LEU A 114 0.33 7.69 -14.74
CA LEU A 114 -0.96 7.01 -14.78
C LEU A 114 -0.94 5.51 -14.37
N PRO A 115 0.01 4.66 -14.81
CA PRO A 115 0.02 3.25 -14.39
C PRO A 115 0.21 3.09 -12.88
N PHE A 116 0.96 3.98 -12.22
CA PHE A 116 1.14 3.93 -10.76
C PHE A 116 -0.15 4.31 -10.03
N LEU A 117 -0.87 5.31 -10.55
CA LEU A 117 -2.15 5.75 -9.99
C LEU A 117 -3.22 4.67 -10.04
N ILE A 118 -3.18 3.81 -11.06
CA ILE A 118 -4.07 2.66 -11.21
C ILE A 118 -3.56 1.47 -10.39
N ALA A 119 -2.24 1.26 -10.34
CA ALA A 119 -1.63 0.17 -9.59
C ALA A 119 -1.85 0.30 -8.08
N THR A 120 -1.75 1.51 -7.51
CA THR A 120 -1.97 1.78 -6.08
C THR A 120 -3.29 1.21 -5.55
N PRO A 121 -4.48 1.62 -6.00
CA PRO A 121 -5.70 1.07 -5.45
C PRO A 121 -5.79 -0.46 -5.63
N ILE A 122 -5.34 -0.99 -6.77
CA ILE A 122 -5.32 -2.44 -7.02
C ILE A 122 -4.43 -3.16 -6.00
N LEU A 123 -3.21 -2.67 -5.77
CA LEU A 123 -2.25 -3.23 -4.82
C LEU A 123 -2.77 -3.14 -3.39
N PHE A 124 -3.34 -2.01 -2.98
CA PHE A 124 -3.95 -1.84 -1.66
C PHE A 124 -5.07 -2.86 -1.40
N PHE A 125 -6.02 -3.00 -2.34
CA PHE A 125 -7.11 -3.97 -2.24
C PHE A 125 -6.58 -5.41 -2.26
N MET A 126 -5.57 -5.69 -3.08
CA MET A 126 -4.91 -7.01 -3.14
C MET A 126 -4.19 -7.34 -1.83
N GLY A 127 -3.56 -6.36 -1.18
CA GLY A 127 -2.94 -6.53 0.14
C GLY A 127 -3.95 -6.88 1.21
N GLY A 128 -5.07 -6.16 1.26
CA GLY A 128 -6.17 -6.48 2.16
C GLY A 128 -6.79 -7.86 1.89
N ALA A 129 -6.97 -8.22 0.61
CA ALA A 129 -7.46 -9.53 0.21
C ALA A 129 -6.50 -10.66 0.60
N LEU A 130 -5.19 -10.48 0.42
CA LEU A 130 -4.19 -11.49 0.82
C LEU A 130 -4.28 -11.77 2.32
N VAL A 131 -4.44 -10.72 3.14
CA VAL A 131 -4.61 -10.89 4.58
C VAL A 131 -5.88 -11.65 4.90
N TYR A 132 -7.01 -11.21 4.34
CA TYR A 132 -8.31 -11.80 4.64
C TYR A 132 -8.41 -13.27 4.22
N TYR A 133 -7.88 -13.64 3.05
CA TYR A 133 -8.03 -14.99 2.50
C TYR A 133 -6.89 -15.96 2.84
N PHE A 134 -5.67 -15.48 3.11
CA PHE A 134 -4.52 -16.36 3.38
C PHE A 134 -4.01 -16.24 4.81
N ILE A 135 -3.77 -15.02 5.28
CA ILE A 135 -3.18 -14.81 6.60
C ILE A 135 -4.18 -15.17 7.69
N PHE A 136 -5.45 -14.82 7.52
CA PHE A 136 -6.45 -15.08 8.54
C PHE A 136 -6.68 -16.57 8.80
N PRO A 137 -6.95 -17.42 7.80
CA PRO A 137 -7.07 -18.86 8.06
C PRO A 137 -5.85 -19.45 8.79
N LEU A 138 -4.64 -19.02 8.42
CA LEU A 138 -3.40 -19.49 9.03
C LEU A 138 -3.27 -19.08 10.51
N ALA A 139 -3.43 -17.78 10.79
CA ALA A 139 -3.29 -17.26 12.15
C ALA A 139 -4.38 -17.82 13.10
N TRP A 140 -5.61 -17.98 12.62
CA TRP A 140 -6.71 -18.47 13.43
C TRP A 140 -6.57 -19.96 13.77
N GLN A 141 -6.18 -20.79 12.81
CA GLN A 141 -5.89 -22.19 13.06
C GLN A 141 -4.74 -22.34 14.07
N PHE A 142 -3.72 -21.49 13.94
CA PHE A 142 -2.63 -21.45 14.90
C PHE A 142 -3.10 -21.08 16.32
N PHE A 143 -3.87 -20.00 16.50
CA PHE A 143 -4.35 -19.61 17.83
C PHE A 143 -5.30 -20.64 18.44
N LEU A 144 -6.19 -21.24 17.64
CA LEU A 144 -7.09 -22.28 18.10
C LEU A 144 -6.38 -23.59 18.45
N SER A 145 -5.17 -23.84 17.91
CA SER A 145 -4.38 -25.03 18.25
C SER A 145 -3.87 -25.03 19.70
N PHE A 146 -3.90 -23.88 20.39
CA PHE A 146 -3.52 -23.76 21.81
C PHE A 146 -4.67 -24.05 22.78
N GLU A 147 -5.88 -24.31 22.28
CA GLU A 147 -6.99 -24.64 23.16
C GLU A 147 -6.78 -26.02 23.80
N LEU A 148 -7.08 -26.10 25.10
CA LEU A 148 -7.09 -27.36 25.82
C LEU A 148 -8.56 -27.75 26.04
N PRO A 149 -9.15 -28.60 25.18
CA PRO A 149 -10.49 -29.13 25.41
C PRO A 149 -10.48 -29.87 26.76
N GLY A 150 -11.50 -29.62 27.59
CA GLY A 150 -11.60 -30.26 28.90
C GLY A 150 -11.72 -31.78 28.78
N GLY A 151 -10.96 -32.51 29.61
CA GLY A 151 -10.97 -33.97 29.66
C GLY A 151 -9.74 -34.53 30.37
N GLY A 152 -9.90 -34.92 31.64
CA GLY A 152 -8.80 -35.21 32.56
C GLY A 152 -8.75 -34.17 33.69
N ASP A 153 -7.84 -34.34 34.66
CA ASP A 153 -7.72 -33.58 35.93
C ASP A 153 -7.30 -32.09 35.75
N HIS A 154 -7.62 -31.47 34.60
CA HIS A 154 -7.25 -30.10 34.24
C HIS A 154 -8.47 -29.27 33.79
N LEU A 155 -8.42 -27.97 34.07
CA LEU A 155 -9.46 -27.02 33.69
C LEU A 155 -9.49 -26.83 32.16
N PRO A 156 -10.69 -26.75 31.54
CA PRO A 156 -10.81 -26.45 30.11
C PRO A 156 -10.35 -25.01 29.83
N ILE A 157 -9.54 -24.83 28.78
CA ILE A 157 -9.12 -23.52 28.29
C ILE A 157 -9.64 -23.39 26.86
N GLN A 158 -10.64 -22.53 26.67
CA GLN A 158 -11.30 -22.27 25.39
C GLN A 158 -11.25 -20.77 25.05
N LEU A 159 -11.18 -20.46 23.77
CA LEU A 159 -11.25 -19.09 23.26
C LEU A 159 -12.66 -18.52 23.40
N GLU A 160 -12.80 -17.51 24.24
CA GLU A 160 -13.95 -16.60 24.27
C GLU A 160 -13.54 -15.29 23.60
N ALA A 161 -13.89 -15.16 22.32
CA ALA A 161 -13.46 -14.03 21.51
C ALA A 161 -14.26 -12.76 21.82
N LYS A 162 -13.56 -11.71 22.27
CA LYS A 162 -14.15 -10.39 22.44
C LYS A 162 -14.22 -9.66 21.10
N VAL A 163 -15.40 -9.13 20.79
CA VAL A 163 -15.68 -8.50 19.49
C VAL A 163 -14.71 -7.35 19.18
N ASN A 164 -14.50 -6.43 20.12
CA ASN A 164 -13.65 -5.27 19.87
C ASN A 164 -12.18 -5.63 19.62
N GLU A 165 -11.63 -6.59 20.36
CA GLU A 165 -10.23 -7.02 20.20
C GLU A 165 -10.05 -7.72 18.85
N TYR A 166 -10.97 -8.62 18.52
CA TYR A 166 -11.00 -9.32 17.25
C TYR A 166 -11.02 -8.36 16.06
N LEU A 167 -11.98 -7.44 16.04
CA LEU A 167 -12.11 -6.49 14.94
C LEU A 167 -10.95 -5.54 14.88
N SER A 168 -10.44 -5.07 16.03
CA SER A 168 -9.28 -4.19 16.05
C SER A 168 -8.07 -4.88 15.41
N LEU A 169 -7.81 -6.14 15.74
CA LEU A 169 -6.75 -6.93 15.11
C LEU A 169 -6.99 -7.08 13.59
N VAL A 170 -8.17 -7.54 13.20
CA VAL A 170 -8.54 -7.77 11.78
C VAL A 170 -8.41 -6.50 10.94
N MET A 171 -9.01 -5.41 11.40
CA MET A 171 -8.99 -4.12 10.69
C MET A 171 -7.58 -3.55 10.62
N HIS A 172 -6.80 -3.64 11.70
CA HIS A 172 -5.42 -3.17 11.73
C HIS A 172 -4.55 -3.96 10.74
N LEU A 173 -4.65 -5.30 10.74
CA LEU A 173 -3.89 -6.15 9.83
C LEU A 173 -4.22 -5.87 8.36
N ILE A 174 -5.52 -5.81 8.00
CA ILE A 174 -5.95 -5.52 6.63
C ILE A 174 -5.41 -4.16 6.18
N PHE A 175 -5.52 -3.13 7.03
CA PHE A 175 -5.09 -1.79 6.66
C PHE A 175 -3.57 -1.66 6.56
N ALA A 176 -2.83 -2.24 7.51
CA ALA A 176 -1.38 -2.24 7.50
C ALA A 176 -0.80 -2.96 6.28
N PHE A 177 -1.39 -4.09 5.89
CA PHE A 177 -1.00 -4.79 4.67
C PHE A 177 -1.38 -4.03 3.41
N GLY A 178 -2.59 -3.44 3.37
CA GLY A 178 -2.98 -2.56 2.28
C GLY A 178 -1.93 -1.47 2.04
N ILE A 179 -1.50 -0.78 3.11
CA ILE A 179 -0.43 0.24 3.03
C ILE A 179 0.92 -0.39 2.65
N SER A 180 1.26 -1.55 3.20
CA SER A 180 2.53 -2.23 2.89
C SER A 180 2.64 -2.63 1.41
N PHE A 181 1.51 -2.91 0.76
CA PHE A 181 1.42 -3.18 -0.67
C PHE A 181 1.67 -1.94 -1.55
N GLU A 182 1.74 -0.74 -0.97
CA GLU A 182 2.18 0.48 -1.65
C GLU A 182 3.71 0.62 -1.70
N LEU A 183 4.47 -0.19 -0.95
CA LEU A 183 5.93 -0.15 -0.97
C LEU A 183 6.52 -0.30 -2.39
N PRO A 184 6.06 -1.23 -3.24
CA PRO A 184 6.51 -1.32 -4.63
C PRO A 184 6.24 -0.06 -5.43
N VAL A 185 5.07 0.56 -5.27
CA VAL A 185 4.73 1.80 -5.99
C VAL A 185 5.63 2.93 -5.52
N LEU A 186 5.75 3.11 -4.21
CA LEU A 186 6.55 4.17 -3.60
C LEU A 186 8.02 4.07 -4.00
N LEU A 187 8.65 2.91 -3.82
CA LEU A 187 10.06 2.72 -4.12
C LEU A 187 10.36 2.81 -5.61
N THR A 188 9.45 2.32 -6.47
CA THR A 188 9.60 2.45 -7.93
C THR A 188 9.48 3.90 -8.38
N LEU A 189 8.56 4.68 -7.79
CA LEU A 189 8.44 6.12 -8.06
C LEU A 189 9.68 6.89 -7.59
N MET A 190 10.20 6.58 -6.40
CA MET A 190 11.46 7.18 -5.92
C MET A 190 12.63 6.85 -6.85
N ALA A 191 12.71 5.61 -7.35
CA ALA A 191 13.74 5.20 -8.30
C ALA A 191 13.59 5.91 -9.64
N ARG A 192 12.35 6.11 -10.11
CA ARG A 192 12.04 6.86 -11.33
C ARG A 192 12.55 8.30 -11.29
N VAL A 193 12.35 8.97 -10.16
CA VAL A 193 12.81 10.35 -9.94
C VAL A 193 14.32 10.41 -9.65
N GLY A 194 14.98 9.26 -9.46
CA GLY A 194 16.42 9.17 -9.18
C GLY A 194 16.79 9.44 -7.72
N MET A 195 15.84 9.40 -6.80
CA MET A 195 16.10 9.58 -5.36
C MET A 195 16.76 8.36 -4.72
N VAL A 196 16.52 7.18 -5.27
CA VAL A 196 17.10 5.90 -4.82
C VAL A 196 17.46 5.07 -6.03
N THR A 197 18.51 4.25 -5.92
CA THR A 197 18.82 3.27 -6.97
C THR A 197 18.46 1.85 -6.55
N SER A 198 18.28 0.97 -7.52
CA SER A 198 18.09 -0.46 -7.28
C SER A 198 19.29 -1.11 -6.58
N ALA A 199 20.50 -0.56 -6.80
CA ALA A 199 21.70 -0.95 -6.07
C ALA A 199 21.62 -0.54 -4.59
N ASP A 200 21.16 0.68 -4.29
CA ASP A 200 20.97 1.15 -2.91
C ASP A 200 19.94 0.30 -2.15
N LEU A 201 18.82 -0.02 -2.81
CA LEU A 201 17.80 -0.89 -2.25
C LEU A 201 18.34 -2.31 -2.01
N ALA A 202 19.10 -2.85 -2.97
CA ALA A 202 19.73 -4.16 -2.79
C ALA A 202 20.77 -4.17 -1.66
N ALA A 203 21.56 -3.10 -1.48
CA ALA A 203 22.50 -2.99 -0.38
C ALA A 203 21.80 -2.94 1.00
N LYS A 204 20.57 -2.42 1.04
CA LYS A 204 19.78 -2.25 2.28
C LYS A 204 18.89 -3.44 2.64
N ARG A 205 19.00 -4.58 1.95
CA ARG A 205 18.23 -5.82 2.23
C ARG A 205 18.23 -6.23 3.70
N ARG A 206 19.40 -6.22 4.34
CA ARG A 206 19.52 -6.59 5.77
C ARG A 206 18.69 -5.68 6.69
N TYR A 207 18.57 -4.40 6.36
CA TYR A 207 17.77 -3.44 7.12
C TYR A 207 16.27 -3.63 6.83
N ALA A 208 15.91 -3.87 5.57
CA ALA A 208 14.53 -4.17 5.19
C ALA A 208 14.03 -5.43 5.90
N ILE A 209 14.85 -6.48 6.02
CA ILE A 209 14.50 -7.69 6.76
C ILE A 209 14.16 -7.35 8.21
N VAL A 210 15.03 -6.63 8.91
CA VAL A 210 14.79 -6.24 10.31
C VAL A 210 13.54 -5.38 10.44
N LEU A 211 13.33 -4.39 9.57
CA LEU A 211 12.14 -3.53 9.61
C LEU A 211 10.85 -4.30 9.36
N VAL A 212 10.86 -5.26 8.44
CA VAL A 212 9.69 -6.10 8.16
C VAL A 212 9.37 -7.01 9.34
N PHE A 213 10.38 -7.61 9.98
CA PHE A 213 10.15 -8.43 11.19
C PHE A 213 9.67 -7.62 12.39
N ILE A 214 10.15 -6.37 12.54
CA ILE A 214 9.64 -5.43 13.55
C ILE A 214 8.19 -5.07 13.25
N ALA A 215 7.87 -4.72 11.99
CA ALA A 215 6.50 -4.42 11.59
C ALA A 215 5.58 -5.61 11.83
N ALA A 216 5.99 -6.82 11.42
CA ALA A 216 5.24 -8.04 11.69
C ALA A 216 5.03 -8.26 13.19
N ALA A 217 6.07 -8.08 14.03
CA ALA A 217 5.95 -8.24 15.48
C ALA A 217 5.02 -7.22 16.15
N VAL A 218 4.86 -6.02 15.59
CA VAL A 218 3.92 -5.00 16.08
C VAL A 218 2.50 -5.31 15.61
N LEU A 219 2.36 -5.89 14.42
CA LEU A 219 1.09 -6.16 13.76
C LEU A 219 0.43 -7.46 14.25
N THR A 220 1.21 -8.49 14.53
CA THR A 220 0.71 -9.75 15.09
C THR A 220 0.89 -9.78 16.60
N PRO A 221 0.09 -10.60 17.29
CA PRO A 221 0.47 -11.09 18.60
C PRO A 221 1.89 -11.68 18.57
N PRO A 222 2.55 -11.86 19.74
CA PRO A 222 3.91 -12.37 19.83
C PRO A 222 3.96 -13.88 19.53
N ASP A 223 3.63 -14.25 18.29
CA ASP A 223 3.65 -15.62 17.80
C ASP A 223 4.47 -15.75 16.52
N VAL A 224 5.36 -16.74 16.51
CA VAL A 224 6.39 -16.88 15.45
C VAL A 224 5.77 -17.27 14.11
N ILE A 225 4.72 -18.10 14.12
CA ILE A 225 4.13 -18.63 12.89
C ILE A 225 3.41 -17.53 12.12
N SER A 226 2.53 -16.76 12.77
CA SER A 226 1.87 -15.65 12.11
C SER A 226 2.88 -14.55 11.76
N GLN A 227 3.83 -14.23 12.65
CA GLN A 227 4.87 -13.23 12.39
C GLN A 227 5.68 -13.56 11.11
N VAL A 228 6.12 -14.81 10.95
CA VAL A 228 6.82 -15.26 9.74
C VAL A 228 5.86 -15.27 8.53
N GLY A 229 4.62 -15.74 8.73
CA GLY A 229 3.59 -15.75 7.70
C GLY A 229 3.28 -14.35 7.13
N LEU A 230 3.35 -13.31 7.95
CA LEU A 230 3.22 -11.92 7.55
C LEU A 230 4.51 -11.34 6.94
N ALA A 231 5.67 -11.68 7.53
CA ALA A 231 6.95 -11.15 7.08
C ALA A 231 7.29 -11.60 5.65
N ILE A 232 7.01 -12.85 5.30
CA ILE A 232 7.35 -13.40 3.97
C ILE A 232 6.72 -12.58 2.82
N PRO A 233 5.38 -12.33 2.79
CA PRO A 233 4.78 -11.46 1.79
C PRO A 233 5.40 -10.05 1.75
N MET A 234 5.70 -9.45 2.90
CA MET A 234 6.30 -8.12 2.95
C MET A 234 7.73 -8.10 2.39
N LEU A 235 8.54 -9.13 2.66
CA LEU A 235 9.87 -9.28 2.06
C LEU A 235 9.79 -9.49 0.55
N LEU A 236 8.79 -10.25 0.09
CA LEU A 236 8.55 -10.45 -1.34
C LEU A 236 8.19 -9.14 -2.03
N LEU A 237 7.35 -8.30 -1.41
CA LEU A 237 7.04 -6.96 -1.93
C LEU A 237 8.30 -6.10 -2.04
N TYR A 238 9.18 -6.14 -1.05
CA TYR A 238 10.45 -5.44 -1.12
C TYR A 238 11.32 -5.92 -2.29
N GLU A 239 11.35 -7.22 -2.56
CA GLU A 239 12.06 -7.77 -3.72
C GLU A 239 11.44 -7.32 -5.05
N ILE A 240 10.11 -7.38 -5.15
CA ILE A 240 9.35 -6.87 -6.30
C ILE A 240 9.65 -5.38 -6.52
N SER A 241 9.82 -4.61 -5.44
CA SER A 241 10.19 -3.20 -5.49
C SER A 241 11.57 -2.99 -6.11
N ILE A 242 12.57 -3.79 -5.69
CA ILE A 242 13.93 -3.74 -6.26
C ILE A 242 13.90 -4.09 -7.75
N TRP A 243 13.15 -5.13 -8.12
CA TRP A 243 13.02 -5.55 -9.52
C TRP A 243 12.35 -4.48 -10.39
N SER A 244 11.26 -3.88 -9.89
CA SER A 244 10.55 -2.79 -10.58
C SER A 244 11.42 -1.55 -10.74
N ALA A 245 12.20 -1.19 -9.71
CA ALA A 245 13.18 -0.11 -9.78
C ALA A 245 14.23 -0.35 -10.88
N ARG A 246 14.80 -1.56 -10.98
CA ARG A 246 15.76 -1.93 -12.05
C ARG A 246 15.16 -1.77 -13.44
N LEU A 247 13.89 -2.16 -13.62
CA LEU A 247 13.21 -2.05 -14.90
C LEU A 247 13.07 -0.58 -15.32
N VAL A 248 12.68 0.29 -14.38
CA VAL A 248 12.54 1.73 -14.64
C VAL A 248 13.89 2.39 -14.93
N GLU A 249 14.94 2.06 -14.18
CA GLU A 249 16.30 2.55 -14.42
C GLU A 249 16.79 2.18 -15.83
N ARG A 250 16.59 0.92 -16.23
CA ARG A 250 16.94 0.44 -17.58
C ARG A 250 16.16 1.16 -18.68
N GLN A 251 14.86 1.41 -18.47
CA GLN A 251 14.04 2.15 -19.43
C GLN A 251 14.51 3.60 -19.56
N ARG A 252 14.92 4.23 -18.46
CA ARG A 252 15.46 5.59 -18.48
C ARG A 252 16.78 5.66 -19.25
N ALA A 253 17.74 4.80 -18.91
CA ALA A 253 19.03 4.74 -19.60
C ALA A 253 18.88 4.48 -21.11
N ARG A 254 17.90 3.65 -21.49
CA ARG A 254 17.59 3.41 -22.91
C ARG A 254 17.04 4.65 -23.62
N ARG A 255 16.15 5.41 -22.98
CA ARG A 255 15.61 6.67 -23.54
C ARG A 255 16.71 7.71 -23.72
N GLU A 256 17.56 7.88 -22.71
CA GLU A 256 18.71 8.79 -22.77
C GLU A 256 19.64 8.42 -23.92
N ALA A 257 19.93 7.13 -24.14
CA ALA A 257 20.72 6.68 -25.29
C ALA A 257 20.04 6.87 -26.65
N GLU A 258 18.70 6.70 -26.72
CA GLU A 258 17.91 6.96 -27.94
C GLU A 258 17.89 8.46 -28.29
N ASP A 259 17.78 9.32 -27.28
CA ASP A 259 17.81 10.78 -27.43
C ASP A 259 19.20 11.27 -27.85
N GLU A 260 20.28 10.75 -27.24
CA GLU A 260 21.67 11.03 -27.64
C GLU A 260 21.95 10.58 -29.09
N ALA A 261 21.46 9.39 -29.48
CA ALA A 261 21.61 8.89 -30.84
C ALA A 261 20.82 9.75 -31.87
N ALA A 262 19.64 10.23 -31.50
CA ALA A 262 18.84 11.13 -32.34
C ALA A 262 19.52 12.50 -32.49
N GLU A 263 20.12 13.04 -31.44
CA GLU A 263 20.86 14.30 -31.46
C GLU A 263 22.16 14.19 -32.28
N ALA A 264 22.88 13.08 -32.15
CA ALA A 264 24.06 12.76 -32.97
C ALA A 264 23.70 12.60 -34.46
N ALA A 265 22.56 11.98 -34.78
CA ALA A 265 22.07 11.86 -36.15
C ALA A 265 21.61 13.21 -36.73
N ALA A 266 21.04 14.11 -35.91
CA ALA A 266 20.62 15.44 -36.32
C ALA A 266 21.80 16.40 -36.58
N THR A 267 22.89 16.25 -35.82
CA THR A 267 24.13 17.02 -36.02
C THR A 267 24.97 16.51 -37.20
N ALA A 268 24.80 15.25 -37.60
CA ALA A 268 25.39 14.66 -38.80
C ALA A 268 24.59 14.99 -40.09
N LYS A 269 24.41 16.28 -40.43
CA LYS A 269 23.84 16.68 -41.74
C LYS A 269 24.89 16.43 -42.85
N PRO A 270 24.52 15.94 -44.06
CA PRO A 270 25.47 15.51 -45.09
C PRO A 270 26.38 16.65 -45.57
N PRO A 271 27.62 16.36 -46.03
CA PRO A 271 28.50 17.39 -46.57
C PRO A 271 27.80 18.15 -47.69
N ALA A 272 27.94 19.48 -47.66
CA ALA A 272 27.44 20.37 -48.68
C ALA A 272 27.76 19.79 -50.06
N ARG A 273 26.75 19.68 -50.94
CA ARG A 273 26.99 19.51 -52.37
C ARG A 273 27.90 20.66 -52.79
N LEU A 274 29.18 20.37 -52.92
CA LEU A 274 30.09 21.13 -53.75
C LEU A 274 29.51 21.02 -55.15
N ASP A 275 28.78 22.05 -55.57
CA ASP A 275 28.37 22.25 -56.94
C ASP A 275 29.65 22.53 -57.76
N ALA A 276 30.40 21.46 -58.02
CA ALA A 276 31.42 21.40 -59.03
C ALA A 276 30.71 21.34 -60.39
N ARG A 277 30.33 22.51 -60.91
CA ARG A 277 30.30 22.74 -62.35
C ARG A 277 31.27 23.87 -62.67
N SER A 278 32.51 23.47 -62.90
CA SER A 278 33.47 24.22 -63.68
C SER A 278 33.02 24.31 -65.15
N SER A 279 33.51 25.35 -65.80
CA SER A 279 33.95 25.39 -67.21
C SER A 279 32.91 25.13 -68.32
N GLY A 280 32.61 26.20 -69.05
CA GLY A 280 31.93 26.24 -70.34
C GLY A 280 31.71 27.68 -70.76
#